data_AF-A0A955MK77-F1
#
_entry.id   AF-A0A955MK77-F1
#
_cell.length_a   1.000
_cell.length_b   1.000
_cell.length_c   1.000
_cell.angle_alpha   90.00
_cell.angle_beta   90.00
_cell.angle_gamma   90.00
#
_symmetry.space_group_name_H-M   'P 1'
#
loop_
_entity.id
_entity.type
_entity.pdbx_description
1 polymer ?
#
loop_
_entity_poly.entity_id
_entity_poly.type
_entity_poly.pdbx_seq_one_letter_code
_entity_poly.pdbx_strand_id
1 'polypeptide(L)'
;MLSRVADAIYWLCRYIERAENVARFVDVNRYLMMDLPDSQSGEWKSLITVTGDHKFFLERFDEATEENVIHFLTFDPENPNSILSCVRSARENARSIREIISSEMWEQVNRFYLMVTDPGAKDFATSHPHEF
;
A
#
# COMPACT_ATOMS: atom_id res chain seq x y z
N MET A 1 -4.29 -28.81 -10.20
CA MET A 1 -5.07 -27.57 -10.48
C MET A 1 -5.63 -26.92 -9.21
N LEU A 2 -6.24 -27.66 -8.26
CA LEU A 2 -6.72 -27.10 -6.97
C LEU A 2 -5.65 -26.33 -6.18
N SER A 3 -4.40 -26.81 -6.14
CA SER A 3 -3.30 -26.14 -5.44
C SER A 3 -2.98 -24.74 -6.00
N ARG A 4 -3.12 -24.52 -7.32
CA ARG A 4 -2.84 -23.20 -7.93
C ARG A 4 -3.94 -22.19 -7.63
N VAL A 5 -5.19 -22.63 -7.67
CA VAL A 5 -6.34 -21.76 -7.35
C VAL A 5 -6.31 -21.36 -5.87
N ALA A 6 -6.05 -22.32 -4.98
CA ALA A 6 -5.92 -22.05 -3.55
C ALA A 6 -4.77 -21.07 -3.26
N ASP A 7 -3.61 -21.27 -3.89
CA ASP A 7 -2.47 -20.36 -3.76
C ASP A 7 -2.79 -18.94 -4.26
N ALA A 8 -3.43 -18.81 -5.43
CA ALA A 8 -3.84 -17.52 -5.97
C ALA A 8 -4.87 -16.79 -5.08
N ILE A 9 -5.85 -17.52 -4.51
CA ILE A 9 -6.83 -16.93 -3.57
C ILE A 9 -6.12 -16.48 -2.30
N TYR A 10 -5.23 -17.31 -1.75
CA TYR A 10 -4.45 -16.97 -0.57
C TYR A 10 -3.66 -15.68 -0.78
N TRP A 11 -2.88 -15.60 -1.85
CA TRP A 11 -2.05 -14.43 -2.15
C TRP A 11 -2.88 -13.20 -2.51
N LEU A 12 -3.97 -13.35 -3.26
CA LEU A 12 -4.92 -12.27 -3.51
C LEU A 12 -5.39 -11.62 -2.21
N CYS A 13 -5.96 -12.41 -1.29
CA CYS A 13 -6.45 -11.89 -0.02
C CYS A 13 -5.32 -11.31 0.83
N ARG A 14 -4.16 -11.97 0.87
CA ARG A 14 -2.98 -11.53 1.63
C ARG A 14 -2.47 -10.17 1.17
N TYR A 15 -2.44 -9.92 -0.14
CA TYR A 15 -1.98 -8.66 -0.70
C TYR A 15 -2.99 -7.53 -0.49
N ILE A 16 -4.29 -7.81 -0.61
CA ILE A 16 -5.34 -6.82 -0.29
C ILE A 16 -5.28 -6.43 1.19
N GLU A 17 -5.20 -7.40 2.10
CA GLU A 17 -5.06 -7.16 3.54
C GLU A 17 -3.82 -6.32 3.86
N ARG A 18 -2.70 -6.58 3.17
CA ARG A 18 -1.46 -5.81 3.37
C ARG A 18 -1.61 -4.36 2.89
N ALA A 19 -2.19 -4.14 1.71
CA ALA A 19 -2.45 -2.80 1.19
C ALA A 19 -3.34 -1.99 2.16
N GLU A 20 -4.42 -2.60 2.65
CA GLU A 20 -5.32 -1.98 3.63
C GLU A 20 -4.61 -1.64 4.95
N ASN A 21 -3.80 -2.56 5.48
CA ASN A 21 -3.07 -2.33 6.72
C ASN A 21 -2.06 -1.18 6.59
N VAL A 22 -1.34 -1.11 5.47
CA VAL A 22 -0.39 -0.02 5.20
C VAL A 22 -1.12 1.32 5.08
N ALA A 23 -2.24 1.37 4.35
CA ALA A 23 -3.07 2.58 4.23
C ALA A 23 -3.51 3.07 5.62
N ARG A 24 -4.02 2.16 6.45
CA ARG A 24 -4.44 2.46 7.83
C ARG A 24 -3.28 2.97 8.70
N PHE A 25 -2.09 2.37 8.58
CA PHE A 25 -0.92 2.83 9.32
C PHE A 25 -0.51 4.25 8.94
N VAL A 26 -0.52 4.57 7.65
CA VAL A 26 -0.22 5.91 7.15
C VAL A 26 -1.24 6.93 7.66
N ASP A 27 -2.54 6.63 7.54
CA ASP A 27 -3.62 7.52 7.97
C ASP A 27 -3.56 7.82 9.48
N VAL A 28 -3.44 6.77 10.31
CA VAL A 28 -3.32 6.93 11.77
C VAL A 28 -2.05 7.67 12.16
N ASN A 29 -0.90 7.35 11.56
CA ASN A 29 0.36 8.02 11.89
C ASN A 29 0.30 9.51 11.53
N ARG A 30 -0.28 9.84 10.38
CA ARG A 30 -0.47 11.23 9.95
C ARG A 30 -1.34 12.01 10.92
N TYR A 31 -2.46 11.43 11.37
CA TYR A 31 -3.33 12.06 12.37
C TYR A 31 -2.59 12.31 13.69
N LEU A 32 -1.84 11.31 14.18
CA LEU A 32 -1.03 11.45 15.39
C LEU A 32 0.00 12.57 15.27
N MET A 33 0.65 12.72 14.10
CA MET A 33 1.64 13.78 13.88
C MET A 33 1.02 15.18 13.84
N MET A 34 -0.25 15.34 13.42
CA MET A 34 -0.94 16.63 13.46
C MET A 34 -1.23 17.12 14.88
N ASP A 35 -1.38 16.20 15.84
CA ASP A 35 -1.67 16.50 17.25
C ASP A 35 -0.39 16.73 18.09
N LEU A 36 0.80 16.42 17.54
CA LEU A 36 2.09 16.52 18.24
C LEU A 36 2.74 17.91 18.04
N PRO A 37 3.45 18.45 19.05
CA PRO A 37 4.27 19.64 18.86
C PRO A 37 5.37 19.41 17.81
N ASP A 38 5.75 20.46 17.06
CA ASP A 38 6.78 20.40 15.99
C ASP A 38 8.13 19.82 16.42
N SER A 39 8.42 19.77 17.72
CA SER A 39 9.63 19.13 18.25
C SER A 39 9.58 17.59 18.24
N GLN A 40 8.41 16.98 18.03
CA GLN A 40 8.16 15.54 18.01
C GLN A 40 7.59 15.03 16.66
N SER A 41 7.33 15.92 15.69
CA SER A 41 6.73 15.60 14.38
C SER A 41 7.64 14.80 13.43
N GLY A 42 8.83 14.38 13.87
CA GLY A 42 9.83 13.67 13.08
C GLY A 42 9.82 12.13 13.16
N GLU A 43 8.83 11.51 13.82
CA GLU A 43 8.86 10.05 14.09
C GLU A 43 8.28 9.15 12.98
N TRP A 44 8.32 9.58 11.71
CA TRP A 44 7.94 8.72 10.56
C TRP A 44 8.82 7.46 10.44
N LYS A 45 10.02 7.48 11.02
CA LYS A 45 10.92 6.31 11.13
C LYS A 45 10.28 5.14 11.89
N SER A 46 9.42 5.42 12.87
CA SER A 46 8.73 4.39 13.64
C SER A 46 7.79 3.58 12.74
N LEU A 47 7.14 4.24 11.77
CA LEU A 47 6.24 3.57 10.82
C LEU A 47 6.98 2.55 9.95
N ILE A 48 8.13 2.95 9.38
CA ILE A 48 9.01 2.07 8.59
C ILE A 48 9.53 0.89 9.42
N THR A 49 9.76 1.10 10.72
CA THR A 49 10.20 0.04 11.63
C THR A 49 9.09 -0.97 11.89
N VAL A 50 7.85 -0.51 12.08
CA VAL A 50 6.67 -1.37 12.31
C VAL A 50 6.31 -2.19 11.07
N THR A 51 6.45 -1.64 9.86
CA THR A 51 6.21 -2.42 8.63
C THR A 51 7.32 -3.43 8.34
N GLY A 52 8.47 -3.32 9.03
CA GLY A 52 9.62 -4.21 8.87
C GLY A 52 10.50 -3.86 7.66
N ASP A 53 10.29 -2.70 7.04
CA ASP A 53 10.91 -2.32 5.78
C ASP A 53 12.18 -1.47 5.95
N HIS A 54 12.67 -1.31 7.18
CA HIS A 54 13.76 -0.38 7.52
C HIS A 54 15.01 -0.50 6.65
N LYS A 55 15.47 -1.71 6.36
CA LYS A 55 16.64 -1.93 5.50
C LYS A 55 16.37 -1.45 4.07
N PHE A 56 15.23 -1.83 3.52
CA PHE A 56 14.85 -1.50 2.14
C PHE A 56 14.57 0.00 1.94
N PHE A 57 14.10 0.67 2.99
CA PHE A 57 13.97 2.12 3.03
C PHE A 57 15.33 2.81 2.99
N LEU A 58 16.25 2.45 3.90
CA LEU A 58 17.56 3.08 4.02
C LEU A 58 18.48 2.88 2.80
N GLU A 59 18.24 1.84 2.00
CA GLU A 59 18.98 1.62 0.75
C GLU A 59 18.68 2.69 -0.31
N ARG A 60 17.56 3.43 -0.19
CA ARG A 60 17.04 4.31 -1.25
C ARG A 60 16.65 5.71 -0.78
N PHE A 61 16.44 5.90 0.52
CA PHE A 61 16.05 7.17 1.12
C PHE A 61 17.00 7.54 2.25
N ASP A 62 17.53 8.75 2.20
CA ASP A 62 18.48 9.26 3.20
C ASP A 62 17.78 9.61 4.54
N GLU A 63 16.55 10.14 4.46
CA GLU A 63 15.78 10.60 5.62
C GLU A 63 14.33 10.09 5.58
N ALA A 64 13.82 9.72 6.75
CA ALA A 64 12.42 9.32 6.94
C ALA A 64 11.53 10.56 7.13
N THR A 65 11.40 11.37 6.09
CA THR A 65 10.43 12.47 6.03
C THR A 65 9.02 11.93 5.76
N GLU A 66 7.97 12.71 6.07
CA GLU A 66 6.59 12.37 5.73
C GLU A 66 6.45 11.99 4.26
N GLU A 67 6.96 12.83 3.35
CA GLU A 67 6.87 12.60 1.91
C GLU A 67 7.56 11.30 1.50
N ASN A 68 8.78 11.04 1.99
CA ASN A 68 9.54 9.84 1.65
C ASN A 68 8.85 8.58 2.16
N VAL A 69 8.36 8.60 3.41
CA VAL A 69 7.71 7.44 4.02
C VAL A 69 6.36 7.16 3.37
N ILE A 70 5.54 8.19 3.13
CA ILE A 70 4.28 8.02 2.41
C ILE A 70 4.57 7.45 1.03
N HIS A 71 5.45 8.06 0.24
CA HIS A 71 5.79 7.57 -1.09
C HIS A 71 6.27 6.10 -1.07
N PHE A 72 7.21 5.78 -0.17
CA PHE A 72 7.77 4.44 -0.02
C PHE A 72 6.72 3.39 0.30
N LEU A 73 5.76 3.70 1.18
CA LEU A 73 4.72 2.77 1.61
C LEU A 73 3.53 2.72 0.64
N THR A 74 3.27 3.76 -0.16
CA THR A 74 2.08 3.81 -1.02
C THR A 74 2.38 3.58 -2.50
N PHE A 75 3.32 4.33 -3.09
CA PHE A 75 3.49 4.43 -4.54
C PHE A 75 4.79 3.84 -5.08
N ASP A 76 5.70 3.42 -4.21
CA ASP A 76 7.01 2.94 -4.64
C ASP A 76 6.93 1.54 -5.27
N PRO A 77 7.21 1.39 -6.57
CA PRO A 77 7.09 0.10 -7.26
C PRO A 77 8.21 -0.88 -6.91
N GLU A 78 9.33 -0.40 -6.37
CA GLU A 78 10.43 -1.26 -5.97
C GLU A 78 10.21 -1.83 -4.57
N ASN A 79 9.36 -1.21 -3.74
CA ASN A 79 8.95 -1.77 -2.46
C ASN A 79 7.85 -2.83 -2.68
N PRO A 80 8.11 -4.12 -2.42
CA PRO A 80 7.11 -5.18 -2.60
C PRO A 80 5.93 -5.04 -1.62
N ASN A 81 6.14 -4.34 -0.50
CA ASN A 81 5.13 -4.10 0.53
C ASN A 81 4.36 -2.79 0.31
N SER A 82 4.66 -2.01 -0.74
CA SER A 82 3.88 -0.81 -1.02
C SER A 82 2.45 -1.15 -1.42
N ILE A 83 1.52 -0.22 -1.19
CA ILE A 83 0.12 -0.36 -1.64
C ILE A 83 0.08 -0.68 -3.14
N LEU A 84 0.81 0.08 -3.95
CA LEU A 84 0.91 -0.15 -5.39
C LEU A 84 1.34 -1.59 -5.74
N SER A 85 2.45 -2.07 -5.15
CA SER A 85 2.98 -3.41 -5.42
C SER A 85 2.05 -4.52 -4.94
N CYS A 86 1.42 -4.33 -3.78
CA CYS A 86 0.44 -5.27 -3.24
C CYS A 86 -0.80 -5.34 -4.14
N VAL A 87 -1.39 -4.20 -4.51
CA VAL A 87 -2.58 -4.16 -5.36
C VAL A 87 -2.30 -4.70 -6.76
N ARG A 88 -1.13 -4.41 -7.33
CA ARG A 88 -0.68 -5.02 -8.60
C ARG A 88 -0.61 -6.54 -8.48
N SER A 89 0.01 -7.07 -7.42
CA SER A 89 0.11 -8.51 -7.19
C SER A 89 -1.25 -9.16 -6.93
N ALA A 90 -2.13 -8.50 -6.17
CA ALA A 90 -3.51 -8.92 -5.96
C ALA A 90 -4.26 -9.03 -7.30
N ARG A 91 -4.19 -8.01 -8.15
CA ARG A 91 -4.84 -8.01 -9.47
C ARG A 91 -4.35 -9.15 -10.36
N GLU A 92 -3.06 -9.42 -10.39
CA GLU A 92 -2.52 -10.54 -11.18
C GLU A 92 -3.00 -11.90 -10.66
N ASN A 93 -3.06 -12.08 -9.34
CA ASN A 93 -3.65 -13.27 -8.74
C ASN A 93 -5.13 -13.41 -9.13
N ALA A 94 -5.93 -12.35 -8.95
CA ALA A 94 -7.35 -12.32 -9.34
C ALA A 94 -7.55 -12.63 -10.84
N ARG A 95 -6.67 -12.12 -11.71
CA ARG A 95 -6.73 -12.35 -13.16
C ARG A 95 -6.52 -13.83 -13.51
N SER A 96 -5.66 -14.51 -12.76
CA SER A 96 -5.30 -15.91 -12.99
C SER A 96 -6.40 -16.91 -12.60
N ILE A 97 -7.38 -16.47 -11.81
CA ILE A 97 -8.52 -17.28 -11.30
C ILE A 97 -9.86 -16.62 -11.62
N ARG A 98 -9.94 -15.88 -12.73
CA ARG A 98 -11.11 -15.05 -13.07
C ARG A 98 -12.39 -15.86 -13.28
N GLU A 99 -12.25 -17.15 -13.59
CA GLU A 99 -13.34 -18.12 -13.70
C GLU A 99 -13.86 -18.62 -12.33
N ILE A 100 -13.14 -18.32 -11.24
CA ILE A 100 -13.46 -18.78 -9.87
C ILE A 100 -14.05 -17.65 -9.02
N ILE A 101 -13.51 -16.43 -9.13
CA ILE A 101 -13.99 -15.27 -8.38
C ILE A 101 -15.21 -14.63 -9.04
N SER A 102 -16.01 -13.87 -8.28
CA SER A 102 -17.14 -13.14 -8.86
C SER A 102 -16.68 -11.97 -9.73
N SER A 103 -17.53 -11.56 -10.67
CA SER A 103 -17.29 -10.38 -11.51
C SER A 103 -17.08 -9.12 -10.66
N GLU A 104 -17.86 -8.97 -9.59
CA GLU A 104 -17.77 -7.85 -8.65
C GLU A 104 -16.41 -7.82 -7.95
N MET A 105 -15.90 -8.97 -7.49
CA MET A 105 -14.57 -9.03 -6.87
C MET A 105 -13.48 -8.61 -7.84
N TRP A 106 -13.52 -9.11 -9.07
CA TRP A 106 -12.59 -8.68 -10.11
C TRP A 106 -12.67 -7.17 -10.35
N GLU A 107 -13.89 -6.63 -10.49
CA GLU A 107 -14.10 -5.21 -10.75
C GLU A 107 -13.56 -4.33 -9.63
N GLN A 108 -13.74 -4.71 -8.36
CA GLN A 108 -13.20 -3.96 -7.22
C GLN A 108 -11.68 -3.97 -7.19
N VAL A 109 -11.05 -5.14 -7.35
CA VAL A 109 -9.58 -5.25 -7.40
C VAL A 109 -9.00 -4.47 -8.58
N ASN A 110 -9.64 -4.55 -9.75
CA ASN A 110 -9.19 -3.83 -10.93
C ASN A 110 -9.41 -2.32 -10.81
N ARG A 111 -10.52 -1.87 -10.22
CA ARG A 111 -10.77 -0.45 -9.94
C ARG A 111 -9.73 0.11 -8.98
N PHE A 112 -9.41 -0.63 -7.91
CA PHE A 112 -8.39 -0.21 -6.96
C PHE A 112 -7.02 -0.11 -7.63
N TYR A 113 -6.65 -1.10 -8.45
CA TYR A 113 -5.42 -1.03 -9.26
C TYR A 113 -5.37 0.21 -10.14
N LEU A 114 -6.45 0.48 -10.89
CA LEU A 114 -6.50 1.66 -11.77
C LEU A 114 -6.35 2.96 -10.97
N MET A 115 -7.02 3.05 -9.82
CA MET A 115 -6.93 4.20 -8.91
C MET A 115 -5.49 4.44 -8.43
N VAL A 116 -4.77 3.41 -7.97
CA VAL A 116 -3.40 3.58 -7.44
C VAL A 116 -2.33 3.75 -8.52
N THR A 117 -2.63 3.35 -9.77
CA THR A 117 -1.74 3.57 -10.93
C THR A 117 -2.02 4.84 -11.70
N ASP A 118 -3.11 5.55 -11.37
CA ASP A 118 -3.44 6.79 -12.04
C ASP A 118 -2.30 7.82 -11.85
N PRO A 119 -1.85 8.53 -12.90
CA PRO A 119 -0.80 9.53 -12.75
C PRO A 119 -1.12 10.62 -11.71
N GLY A 120 -2.40 10.94 -11.52
CA GLY A 120 -2.89 11.88 -10.52
C GLY A 120 -3.10 11.26 -9.14
N ALA A 121 -2.89 9.96 -8.95
CA ALA A 121 -3.10 9.27 -7.68
C ALA A 121 -2.21 9.82 -6.55
N LYS A 122 -0.95 10.15 -6.87
CA LYS A 122 -0.01 10.74 -5.89
C LYS A 122 -0.47 12.12 -5.44
N ASP A 123 -0.91 12.95 -6.38
CA ASP A 123 -1.42 14.29 -6.10
C ASP A 123 -2.74 14.21 -5.33
N PHE A 124 -3.62 13.26 -5.69
CA PHE A 124 -4.86 13.01 -4.99
C PHE A 124 -4.62 12.54 -3.55
N ALA A 125 -3.75 11.56 -3.32
CA ALA A 125 -3.40 11.08 -1.98
C ALA A 125 -2.74 12.17 -1.11
N THR A 126 -2.02 13.12 -1.74
CA THR A 126 -1.42 14.24 -1.03
C THR A 126 -2.46 15.29 -0.62
N SER A 127 -3.44 15.56 -1.51
CA SER A 127 -4.47 16.60 -1.33
C SER A 127 -5.72 16.14 -0.56
N HIS A 128 -6.12 14.88 -0.71
CA HIS A 128 -7.31 14.26 -0.09
C HIS A 128 -6.94 12.93 0.58
N PRO A 129 -6.14 12.97 1.66
CA PRO A 129 -5.50 11.77 2.20
C PRO A 129 -6.48 10.75 2.79
N HIS A 130 -7.63 11.23 3.27
CA HIS A 130 -8.67 10.39 3.88
C HIS A 130 -9.65 9.81 2.85
N GLU A 131 -9.61 10.29 1.60
CA GLU A 131 -10.45 9.79 0.52
C GLU A 131 -9.72 8.78 -0.38
N PHE A 132 -8.41 8.64 -0.20
CA PHE A 132 -7.55 7.70 -0.91
C PHE A 132 -7.47 6.36 -0.20
#